data_AF-A0AAV4ESP9-F1
#
_entry.id   AF-A0AAV4ESP9-F1
#
_cell.length_a   1.000
_cell.length_b   1.000
_cell.length_c   1.000
_cell.angle_alpha   90.00
_cell.angle_beta   90.00
_cell.angle_gamma   90.00
#
_symmetry.space_group_name_H-M   'P 1'
#
loop_
_entity.id
_entity.type
_entity.pdbx_description
1 polymer ?
#
loop_
_entity_poly.entity_id
_entity_poly.type
_entity_poly.pdbx_seq_one_letter_code
_entity_poly.pdbx_strand_id
1 'polypeptide(L)'
;MDGKVFVQFTGFLLLWSVSLEPTQARLFTLNTPGTSSACIMVDITFKAEVQALRGGTVVSTKYLTSDDKQITTTGVCRSGSTEIVLEFGGKTIWYIAFQQREHEPTEPVGQYRGLQFVPSQLFNQTTSISKQLNFFDPRPVYQTDIKDSFFCPTKDQTRYMSTHSPNEDASFNVDVTVFSIHSQGFDIKNNQFGPKETCSN
;
A
#
# COMPACT_ATOMS: atom_id res chain seq x y z
N MET A 1 -59.03 29.97 19.92
CA MET A 1 -57.58 29.76 20.14
C MET A 1 -57.40 28.27 20.17
N ASP A 2 -56.70 27.67 19.20
CA ASP A 2 -56.13 26.32 19.30
C ASP A 2 -55.13 26.16 18.15
N GLY A 3 -53.85 26.38 18.47
CA GLY A 3 -52.75 26.32 17.53
C GLY A 3 -52.29 24.89 17.32
N LYS A 4 -52.32 24.42 16.07
CA LYS A 4 -51.67 23.17 15.67
C LYS A 4 -50.19 23.44 15.39
N VAL A 5 -49.33 22.99 16.29
CA VAL A 5 -47.88 22.97 16.08
C VAL A 5 -47.56 21.79 15.17
N PHE A 6 -47.24 22.08 13.90
CA PHE A 6 -46.60 21.12 13.00
C PHE A 6 -45.13 20.98 13.43
N VAL A 7 -44.80 19.91 14.13
CA VAL A 7 -43.41 19.52 14.38
C VAL A 7 -42.89 18.87 13.10
N GLN A 8 -42.15 19.62 12.28
CA GLN A 8 -41.31 19.04 11.24
C GLN A 8 -40.21 18.23 11.92
N PHE A 9 -40.34 16.90 11.92
CA PHE A 9 -39.21 16.01 12.15
C PHE A 9 -38.29 16.10 10.92
N THR A 10 -37.35 17.05 10.93
CA THR A 10 -36.16 16.99 10.09
C THR A 10 -35.33 15.79 10.54
N GLY A 11 -35.58 14.64 9.93
CA GLY A 11 -34.76 13.45 10.07
C GLY A 11 -33.35 13.78 9.63
N PHE A 12 -32.46 13.94 10.61
CA PHE A 12 -31.02 14.00 10.39
C PHE A 12 -30.58 12.64 9.85
N LEU A 13 -30.51 12.51 8.53
CA LEU A 13 -29.67 11.49 7.88
C LEU A 13 -28.23 11.89 8.19
N LEU A 14 -27.75 11.49 9.36
CA LEU A 14 -26.32 11.34 9.62
C LEU A 14 -25.83 10.33 8.59
N LEU A 15 -25.34 10.83 7.47
CA LEU A 15 -24.38 10.11 6.64
C LEU A 15 -23.22 9.84 7.57
N TRP A 16 -23.23 8.66 8.19
CA TRP A 16 -22.04 8.10 8.79
C TRP A 16 -21.04 8.04 7.64
N SER A 17 -20.15 9.01 7.61
CA SER A 17 -18.94 8.99 6.81
C SER A 17 -18.16 7.79 7.33
N VAL A 18 -18.49 6.61 6.80
CA VAL A 18 -17.81 5.35 7.11
C VAL A 18 -16.38 5.58 6.63
N SER A 19 -15.48 5.86 7.56
CA SER A 19 -14.06 5.73 7.30
C SER A 19 -13.85 4.30 6.86
N LEU A 20 -13.63 4.10 5.55
CA LEU A 20 -13.28 2.83 4.94
C LEU A 20 -11.89 2.45 5.45
N GLU A 21 -11.82 1.99 6.70
CA GLU A 21 -10.66 1.28 7.19
C GLU A 21 -10.76 -0.16 6.69
N PRO A 22 -9.66 -0.71 6.13
CA PRO A 22 -9.60 -2.11 5.76
C PRO A 22 -9.91 -2.99 6.97
N THR A 23 -10.71 -4.01 6.75
CA THR A 23 -11.26 -4.84 7.82
C THR A 23 -10.46 -6.11 8.05
N GLN A 24 -9.67 -6.56 7.07
CA GLN A 24 -8.97 -7.83 7.13
C GLN A 24 -7.51 -7.73 6.65
N ALA A 25 -6.64 -8.42 7.39
CA ALA A 25 -5.29 -8.74 6.94
C ALA A 25 -5.37 -9.78 5.82
N ARG A 26 -4.53 -9.62 4.80
CA ARG A 26 -4.45 -10.55 3.67
C ARG A 26 -3.01 -11.00 3.45
N LEU A 27 -2.83 -12.32 3.39
CA LEU A 27 -1.57 -12.95 3.02
C LEU A 27 -1.37 -12.93 1.51
N PHE A 28 -0.24 -12.37 1.09
CA PHE A 28 0.30 -12.41 -0.25
C PHE A 28 1.61 -13.20 -0.24
N THR A 29 1.77 -14.09 -1.21
CA THR A 29 2.94 -14.95 -1.32
C THR A 29 3.50 -14.89 -2.74
N LEU A 30 4.82 -14.77 -2.85
CA LEU A 30 5.55 -14.94 -4.10
C LEU A 30 6.45 -16.19 -4.00
N ASN A 31 6.33 -17.09 -4.97
CA ASN A 31 7.09 -18.34 -5.01
C ASN A 31 8.32 -18.22 -5.91
N THR A 32 9.38 -18.94 -5.55
CA THR A 32 10.58 -19.07 -6.37
C THR A 32 10.23 -19.78 -7.68
N PRO A 33 10.61 -19.22 -8.86
CA PRO A 33 10.27 -19.80 -10.15
C PRO A 33 10.66 -21.28 -10.25
N GLY A 34 9.73 -22.11 -10.74
CA GLY A 34 9.96 -23.55 -10.90
C GLY A 34 9.85 -24.36 -9.60
N THR A 35 9.49 -23.75 -8.47
CA THR A 35 9.31 -24.44 -7.18
C THR A 35 8.01 -24.00 -6.49
N SER A 36 7.60 -24.75 -5.46
CA SER A 36 6.51 -24.36 -4.56
C SER A 36 7.00 -23.60 -3.31
N SER A 37 8.29 -23.27 -3.24
CA SER A 37 8.88 -22.59 -2.08
C SER A 37 8.66 -21.08 -2.19
N ALA A 38 8.07 -20.49 -1.16
CA ALA A 38 7.92 -19.05 -1.03
C ALA A 38 9.28 -18.36 -0.93
N CYS A 39 9.45 -17.26 -1.66
CA CYS A 39 10.60 -16.36 -1.54
C CYS A 39 10.23 -15.07 -0.79
N ILE A 40 8.94 -14.69 -0.84
CA ILE A 40 8.35 -13.58 -0.10
C ILE A 40 7.01 -14.02 0.47
N MET A 41 6.74 -13.65 1.71
CA MET A 41 5.42 -13.70 2.34
C MET A 41 5.13 -12.35 2.99
N VAL A 42 3.93 -11.81 2.76
CA VAL A 42 3.46 -10.56 3.34
C VAL A 42 2.01 -10.72 3.77
N ASP A 43 1.76 -10.77 5.07
CA ASP A 43 0.42 -10.67 5.65
C ASP A 43 0.21 -9.22 6.12
N ILE A 44 -0.73 -8.51 5.50
CA ILE A 44 -0.81 -7.06 5.64
C ILE A 44 -2.24 -6.53 5.60
N THR A 45 -2.48 -5.51 6.42
CA THR A 45 -3.68 -4.69 6.41
C THR A 45 -3.28 -3.26 6.02
N PHE A 46 -3.81 -2.72 4.92
CA PHE A 46 -3.38 -1.40 4.43
C PHE A 46 -4.49 -0.62 3.72
N LYS A 47 -4.28 0.69 3.63
CA LYS A 47 -5.05 1.63 2.83
C LYS A 47 -4.10 2.62 2.15
N ALA A 48 -4.08 2.65 0.83
CA ALA A 48 -3.47 3.72 0.06
C ALA A 48 -4.56 4.71 -0.37
N GLU A 49 -4.46 5.95 0.08
CA GLU A 49 -5.30 7.07 -0.35
C GLU A 49 -4.55 7.88 -1.42
N VAL A 50 -5.09 7.93 -2.62
CA VAL A 50 -4.55 8.69 -3.75
C VAL A 50 -5.50 9.84 -4.04
N GLN A 51 -5.03 11.07 -3.87
CA GLN A 51 -5.80 12.29 -4.10
C GLN A 51 -5.31 12.99 -5.36
N ALA A 52 -6.23 13.38 -6.24
CA ALA A 52 -5.96 14.29 -7.35
C ALA A 52 -6.34 15.72 -6.92
N LEU A 53 -5.43 16.67 -7.14
CA LEU A 53 -5.60 18.08 -6.76
C LEU A 53 -5.51 18.97 -7.99
N ARG A 54 -6.41 19.96 -8.11
CA ARG A 54 -6.37 21.01 -9.14
C ARG A 54 -6.41 22.36 -8.44
N GLY A 55 -5.39 23.20 -8.67
CA GLY A 55 -5.24 24.47 -7.96
C GLY A 55 -5.18 24.31 -6.42
N GLY A 56 -4.60 23.21 -5.94
CA GLY A 56 -4.51 22.90 -4.50
C GLY A 56 -5.80 22.33 -3.88
N THR A 57 -6.90 22.24 -4.62
CA THR A 57 -8.16 21.65 -4.14
C THR A 57 -8.28 20.19 -4.56
N VAL A 58 -8.65 19.31 -3.64
CA VAL A 58 -8.92 17.90 -3.95
C VAL A 58 -10.15 17.79 -4.84
N VAL A 59 -9.98 17.25 -6.05
CA VAL A 59 -11.06 17.05 -7.03
C VAL A 59 -11.52 15.61 -7.10
N SER A 60 -10.68 14.66 -6.67
CA SER A 60 -11.03 13.25 -6.61
C SER A 60 -10.12 12.50 -5.63
N THR A 61 -10.67 11.47 -4.99
CA THR A 61 -9.93 10.56 -4.11
C THR A 61 -10.20 9.12 -4.51
N LYS A 62 -9.16 8.31 -4.54
CA LYS A 62 -9.22 6.86 -4.74
C LYS A 62 -8.56 6.15 -3.58
N TYR A 63 -9.16 5.02 -3.18
CA TYR A 63 -8.66 4.17 -2.12
C TYR A 63 -8.30 2.81 -2.72
N LEU A 64 -7.12 2.31 -2.35
CA LEU A 64 -6.68 0.94 -2.60
C LEU A 64 -6.51 0.27 -1.25
N THR A 65 -7.06 -0.91 -1.06
CA THR A 65 -7.09 -1.57 0.26
C THR A 65 -6.78 -3.06 0.17
N SER A 66 -6.40 -3.69 1.28
CA SER A 66 -6.24 -5.15 1.36
C SER A 66 -7.53 -5.93 1.04
N ASP A 67 -8.69 -5.28 1.22
CA ASP A 67 -10.02 -5.84 0.98
C ASP A 67 -10.40 -5.84 -0.53
N ASP A 68 -9.58 -5.25 -1.40
CA ASP A 68 -9.86 -5.23 -2.84
C ASP A 68 -9.87 -6.65 -3.43
N LYS A 69 -11.00 -7.04 -4.03
CA LYS A 69 -11.24 -8.41 -4.51
C LYS A 69 -10.30 -8.84 -5.64
N GLN A 70 -9.78 -7.89 -6.42
CA GLN A 70 -9.01 -8.14 -7.64
C GLN A 70 -7.56 -7.71 -7.50
N ILE A 71 -6.92 -8.09 -6.38
CA ILE A 71 -5.46 -7.97 -6.23
C ILE A 71 -4.81 -9.24 -6.77
N THR A 72 -3.96 -9.08 -7.79
CA THR A 72 -3.04 -10.11 -8.27
C THR A 72 -1.63 -9.85 -7.77
N THR A 73 -0.85 -10.91 -7.59
CA THR A 73 0.54 -10.83 -7.13
C THR A 73 1.49 -11.23 -8.25
N THR A 74 2.42 -10.35 -8.59
CA THR A 74 3.57 -10.65 -9.45
C THR A 74 4.86 -10.30 -8.69
N GLY A 75 6.03 -10.42 -9.32
CA GLY A 75 7.28 -10.03 -8.68
C GLY A 75 8.49 -10.82 -9.14
N VAL A 76 9.58 -10.67 -8.39
CA VAL A 76 10.88 -11.24 -8.70
C VAL A 76 11.50 -11.86 -7.45
N CYS A 77 11.92 -13.12 -7.55
CA CYS A 77 12.77 -13.80 -6.57
C CYS A 77 14.20 -13.87 -7.10
N ARG A 78 15.12 -13.04 -6.60
CA ARG A 78 16.55 -13.06 -6.95
C ARG A 78 17.39 -12.91 -5.68
N SER A 79 18.63 -13.39 -5.73
CA SER A 79 19.60 -13.14 -4.67
C SER A 79 19.86 -11.64 -4.53
N GLY A 80 20.01 -11.14 -3.30
CA GLY A 80 20.29 -9.73 -3.00
C GLY A 80 19.09 -8.78 -3.11
N SER A 81 18.13 -9.03 -4.01
CA SER A 81 16.92 -8.20 -4.14
C SER A 81 15.74 -9.04 -4.61
N THR A 82 14.66 -9.05 -3.81
CA THR A 82 13.39 -9.68 -4.17
C THR A 82 12.25 -8.69 -3.99
N GLU A 83 11.23 -8.76 -4.85
CA GLU A 83 10.11 -7.82 -4.84
C GLU A 83 8.80 -8.56 -5.07
N ILE A 84 7.77 -8.23 -4.29
CA ILE A 84 6.38 -8.61 -4.55
C ILE A 84 5.61 -7.38 -5.00
N VAL A 85 4.84 -7.53 -6.09
CA VAL A 85 4.02 -6.48 -6.69
C VAL A 85 2.56 -6.85 -6.52
N LEU A 86 1.79 -5.98 -5.87
CA LEU A 86 0.35 -6.06 -5.72
C LEU A 86 -0.30 -5.23 -6.82
N GLU A 87 -0.97 -5.87 -7.76
CA GLU A 87 -1.58 -5.22 -8.92
C GLU A 87 -3.09 -5.05 -8.70
N PHE A 88 -3.57 -3.81 -8.82
CA PHE A 88 -4.98 -3.44 -8.70
C PHE A 88 -5.53 -3.17 -10.10
N GLY A 89 -6.19 -4.16 -10.69
CA GLY A 89 -6.71 -4.06 -12.06
C GLY A 89 -5.61 -3.87 -13.13
N GLY A 90 -4.40 -4.36 -12.86
CA GLY A 90 -3.28 -4.49 -13.82
C GLY A 90 -2.53 -3.21 -14.17
N LYS A 91 -2.90 -2.04 -13.65
CA LYS A 91 -2.28 -0.75 -14.05
C LYS A 91 -1.97 0.21 -12.91
N THR A 92 -2.48 -0.09 -11.72
CA THR A 92 -2.03 0.50 -10.46
C THR A 92 -1.33 -0.60 -9.70
N ILE A 93 -0.12 -0.33 -9.24
CA ILE A 93 0.69 -1.32 -8.55
C ILE A 93 1.25 -0.74 -7.25
N TRP A 94 1.24 -1.57 -6.20
CA TRP A 94 1.95 -1.30 -4.96
C TRP A 94 2.98 -2.40 -4.78
N TYR A 95 4.27 -2.03 -4.73
CA TYR A 95 5.35 -2.99 -4.61
C TYR A 95 6.01 -2.92 -3.24
N ILE A 96 6.47 -4.06 -2.77
CA ILE A 96 7.23 -4.24 -1.55
C ILE A 96 8.51 -4.98 -1.92
N ALA A 97 9.64 -4.30 -1.81
CA ALA A 97 10.95 -4.86 -2.13
C ALA A 97 11.74 -5.15 -0.86
N PHE A 98 12.48 -6.24 -0.86
CA PHE A 98 13.39 -6.68 0.19
C PHE A 98 14.79 -6.69 -0.42
N GLN A 99 15.70 -5.89 0.13
CA GLN A 99 17.04 -5.70 -0.41
C GLN A 99 18.09 -5.99 0.67
N GLN A 100 19.07 -6.80 0.30
CA GLN A 100 20.29 -7.01 1.08
C GLN A 100 21.35 -6.04 0.55
N ARG A 101 22.19 -5.51 1.44
CA ARG A 101 23.35 -4.73 0.99
C ARG A 101 24.37 -5.67 0.35
N GLU A 102 24.71 -5.37 -0.91
CA GLU A 102 25.51 -6.22 -1.79
C GLU A 102 26.90 -6.59 -1.23
N HIS A 103 27.42 -5.82 -0.27
CA HIS A 103 28.75 -6.03 0.33
C HIS A 103 28.71 -6.44 1.81
N GLU A 104 27.52 -6.58 2.40
CA GLU A 104 27.36 -6.82 3.82
C GLU A 104 26.23 -7.85 4.04
N PRO A 105 26.46 -9.15 3.74
CA PRO A 105 25.42 -10.18 3.85
C PRO A 105 24.95 -10.46 5.30
N THR A 106 25.64 -9.88 6.29
CA THR A 106 25.25 -9.89 7.70
C THR A 106 24.38 -8.69 8.08
N GLU A 107 24.22 -7.70 7.21
CA GLU A 107 23.36 -6.55 7.47
C GLU A 107 21.88 -6.95 7.33
N PRO A 108 21.00 -6.28 8.08
CA PRO A 108 19.56 -6.47 7.99
C PRO A 108 19.04 -6.27 6.56
N VAL A 109 18.04 -7.07 6.19
CA VAL A 109 17.27 -6.91 4.96
C VAL A 109 16.44 -5.63 5.09
N GLY A 110 16.67 -4.67 4.19
CA GLY A 110 15.86 -3.47 4.09
C GLY A 110 14.57 -3.73 3.33
N GLN A 111 13.44 -3.32 3.89
CA GLN A 111 12.14 -3.36 3.23
C GLN A 111 11.77 -1.99 2.68
N TYR A 112 11.49 -1.92 1.38
CA TYR A 112 11.14 -0.71 0.65
C TYR A 112 9.73 -0.83 0.09
N ARG A 113 9.06 0.30 -0.09
CA ARG A 113 7.70 0.36 -0.63
C ARG A 113 7.62 1.45 -1.69
N GLY A 114 6.78 1.23 -2.68
CA GLY A 114 6.40 2.29 -3.59
C GLY A 114 5.11 2.00 -4.31
N LEU A 115 4.44 3.06 -4.73
CA LEU A 115 3.18 3.02 -5.46
C LEU A 115 3.40 3.59 -6.85
N GLN A 116 2.87 2.90 -7.87
CA GLN A 116 2.89 3.39 -9.24
C GLN A 116 1.50 3.31 -9.85
N PHE A 117 1.11 4.33 -10.61
CA PHE A 117 -0.18 4.34 -11.31
C PHE A 117 -0.15 5.29 -12.50
N VAL A 118 -1.09 5.07 -13.42
CA VAL A 118 -1.40 5.99 -14.51
C VAL A 118 -2.65 6.81 -14.11
N PRO A 119 -2.55 8.13 -13.90
CA PRO A 119 -3.65 8.92 -13.35
C PRO A 119 -4.95 8.85 -14.15
N SER A 120 -4.88 8.97 -15.48
CA SER A 120 -6.06 8.90 -16.37
C SER A 120 -6.83 7.59 -16.26
N GLN A 121 -6.17 6.51 -15.82
CA GLN A 121 -6.79 5.21 -15.62
C GLN A 121 -7.34 5.06 -14.19
N LEU A 122 -6.57 5.48 -13.18
CA LEU A 122 -7.00 5.40 -11.78
C LEU A 122 -8.22 6.29 -11.50
N PHE A 123 -8.29 7.46 -12.14
CA PHE A 123 -9.34 8.45 -11.93
C PHE A 123 -10.37 8.52 -13.07
N ASN A 124 -10.53 7.46 -13.88
CA ASN A 124 -11.55 7.38 -14.94
C ASN A 124 -11.62 8.65 -15.82
N GLN A 125 -10.48 9.12 -16.35
CA GLN A 125 -10.38 10.32 -17.20
C GLN A 125 -10.63 11.68 -16.53
N THR A 126 -10.75 11.77 -15.20
CA THR A 126 -10.78 13.07 -14.47
C THR A 126 -9.51 13.90 -14.73
N THR A 127 -8.43 13.22 -15.15
CA THR A 127 -7.15 13.77 -15.56
C THR A 127 -6.75 13.19 -16.91
N SER A 128 -6.11 14.01 -17.75
CA SER A 128 -5.58 13.63 -19.07
C SER A 128 -4.20 12.98 -19.00
N ILE A 129 -3.59 12.90 -17.81
CA ILE A 129 -2.22 12.43 -17.62
C ILE A 129 -2.16 10.92 -17.85
N SER A 130 -1.47 10.53 -18.93
CA SER A 130 -1.31 9.14 -19.37
C SER A 130 0.04 8.52 -19.02
N LYS A 131 0.98 9.32 -18.53
CA LYS A 131 2.28 8.85 -18.04
C LYS A 131 2.09 8.14 -16.69
N GLN A 132 2.86 7.07 -16.49
CA GLN A 132 2.97 6.42 -15.19
C GLN A 132 3.76 7.30 -14.21
N LEU A 133 3.18 7.52 -13.04
CA LEU A 133 3.83 8.19 -11.92
C LEU A 133 4.36 7.15 -10.95
N ASN A 134 5.50 7.42 -10.32
CA ASN A 134 6.15 6.55 -9.34
C ASN A 134 6.38 7.32 -8.04
N PHE A 135 5.91 6.76 -6.93
CA PHE A 135 6.04 7.29 -5.59
C PHE A 135 6.80 6.28 -4.74
N PHE A 136 8.03 6.61 -4.36
CA PHE A 136 8.89 5.73 -3.55
C PHE A 136 9.76 6.56 -2.59
N ASP A 137 10.10 5.98 -1.44
CA ASP A 137 11.13 6.50 -0.54
C ASP A 137 12.40 5.64 -0.72
N PRO A 138 13.58 6.25 -0.98
CA PRO A 138 14.83 5.51 -1.13
C PRO A 138 15.36 4.94 0.18
N ARG A 139 14.71 5.19 1.33
CA ARG A 139 15.09 4.65 2.64
C ARG A 139 14.27 3.40 2.95
N PRO A 140 14.87 2.39 3.59
CA PRO A 140 14.10 1.25 4.06
C PRO A 140 13.09 1.73 5.10
N VAL A 141 11.85 1.26 4.97
CA VAL A 141 10.77 1.51 5.92
C VAL A 141 10.99 0.66 7.16
N TYR A 142 11.37 -0.62 6.97
CA TYR A 142 11.75 -1.53 8.04
C TYR A 142 13.03 -2.26 7.72
N GLN A 143 13.65 -2.83 8.74
CA GLN A 143 14.83 -3.67 8.65
C GLN A 143 14.63 -4.88 9.56
N THR A 144 15.04 -6.05 9.11
CA THR A 144 14.97 -7.31 9.88
C THR A 144 16.11 -8.24 9.44
N ASP A 145 16.55 -9.15 10.30
CA ASP A 145 17.50 -10.20 9.94
C ASP A 145 16.94 -11.07 8.81
N ILE A 146 17.81 -11.54 7.91
CA ILE A 146 17.42 -12.37 6.76
C ILE A 146 16.62 -13.64 7.15
N LYS A 147 16.85 -14.19 8.34
CA LYS A 147 16.18 -15.42 8.81
C LYS A 147 14.86 -15.15 9.52
N ASP A 148 14.67 -13.92 9.95
CA ASP A 148 13.55 -13.51 10.76
C ASP A 148 12.48 -12.84 9.88
N SER A 149 11.31 -12.70 10.47
CA SER A 149 10.16 -12.04 9.88
C SER A 149 9.90 -10.74 10.63
N PHE A 150 9.66 -9.66 9.90
CA PHE A 150 9.27 -8.40 10.50
C PHE A 150 7.80 -8.44 10.89
N PHE A 151 7.47 -8.07 12.11
CA PHE A 151 6.09 -7.98 12.61
C PHE A 151 5.82 -6.62 13.23
N CYS A 152 4.80 -5.91 12.77
CA CYS A 152 4.36 -4.67 13.37
C CYS A 152 2.83 -4.64 13.48
N PRO A 153 2.26 -4.69 14.70
CA PRO A 153 0.83 -4.63 14.93
C PRO A 153 0.31 -3.19 15.05
N THR A 154 1.19 -2.19 14.89
CA THR A 154 0.85 -0.78 15.04
C THR A 154 0.78 -0.08 13.70
N LYS A 155 -0.03 0.99 13.67
CA LYS A 155 -0.28 1.78 12.48
C LYS A 155 0.97 2.58 12.10
N ASP A 156 1.39 2.42 10.86
CA ASP A 156 2.46 3.17 10.21
C ASP A 156 1.89 3.94 9.00
N GLN A 157 2.34 5.17 8.79
CA GLN A 157 1.86 6.02 7.70
C GLN A 157 3.03 6.63 6.93
N THR A 158 3.05 6.38 5.62
CA THR A 158 3.99 6.98 4.68
C THR A 158 3.25 7.96 3.77
N ARG A 159 3.69 9.22 3.75
CA ARG A 159 3.20 10.24 2.83
C ARG A 159 4.22 10.47 1.74
N TYR A 160 3.83 10.23 0.49
CA TYR A 160 4.65 10.55 -0.66
C TYR A 160 4.30 11.95 -1.17
N MET A 161 5.33 12.76 -1.41
CA MET A 161 5.15 14.14 -1.84
C MET A 161 4.64 14.24 -3.27
N SER A 162 3.88 15.31 -3.51
CA SER A 162 3.26 15.58 -4.80
C SER A 162 4.27 15.77 -5.92
N THR A 163 4.17 14.95 -6.96
CA THR A 163 4.86 15.19 -8.23
C THR A 163 4.10 16.26 -9.00
N HIS A 164 4.64 17.48 -9.07
CA HIS A 164 4.12 18.51 -9.95
C HIS A 164 4.84 18.39 -11.29
N SER A 165 4.12 18.04 -12.36
CA SER A 165 4.65 18.18 -13.71
C SER A 165 4.31 19.60 -14.17
N PRO A 166 5.29 20.45 -14.55
CA PRO A 166 5.07 21.87 -14.86
C PRO A 166 4.04 22.14 -15.97
N ASN A 167 3.71 21.13 -16.76
CA ASN A 167 2.80 21.23 -17.91
C ASN A 167 1.45 20.53 -17.67
N GLU A 168 1.17 20.09 -16.43
CA GLU A 168 -0.02 19.29 -16.11
C GLU A 168 -1.01 20.08 -15.23
N ASP A 169 -2.31 19.82 -15.44
CA ASP A 169 -3.42 20.53 -14.80
C ASP A 169 -3.77 19.97 -13.41
N ALA A 170 -3.03 18.98 -12.93
CA ALA A 170 -3.26 18.30 -11.68
C ALA A 170 -1.97 17.90 -10.98
N SER A 171 -2.03 17.82 -9.66
CA SER A 171 -1.02 17.19 -8.82
C SER A 171 -1.62 16.05 -8.00
N PHE A 172 -0.78 15.20 -7.42
CA PHE A 172 -1.23 14.00 -6.73
C PHE A 172 -0.58 13.86 -5.36
N ASN A 173 -1.38 13.60 -4.34
CA ASN A 173 -0.88 13.19 -3.03
C ASN A 173 -1.17 11.71 -2.83
N VAL A 174 -0.21 10.99 -2.23
CA VAL A 174 -0.35 9.58 -1.89
C VAL A 174 -0.05 9.39 -0.42
N ASP A 175 -1.04 8.92 0.32
CA ASP A 175 -0.91 8.54 1.72
C ASP A 175 -1.14 7.03 1.86
N VAL A 176 -0.10 6.28 2.21
CA VAL A 176 -0.19 4.85 2.49
C VAL A 176 -0.20 4.64 3.99
N THR A 177 -1.26 4.04 4.50
CA THR A 177 -1.40 3.60 5.88
C THR A 177 -1.31 2.08 5.92
N VAL A 178 -0.39 1.55 6.71
CA VAL A 178 -0.30 0.13 7.06
C VAL A 178 -0.77 0.00 8.50
N PHE A 179 -1.86 -0.74 8.72
CA PHE A 179 -2.46 -0.93 10.04
C PHE A 179 -1.80 -2.07 10.81
N SER A 180 -1.37 -3.10 10.07
CA SER A 180 -0.60 -4.22 10.59
C SER A 180 0.19 -4.86 9.46
N ILE A 181 1.36 -5.40 9.76
CA ILE A 181 2.16 -6.15 8.79
C ILE A 181 2.95 -7.28 9.49
N HIS A 182 2.97 -8.44 8.85
CA HIS A 182 3.91 -9.54 9.10
C HIS A 182 4.54 -9.89 7.76
N SER A 183 5.83 -9.61 7.58
CA SER A 183 6.49 -9.79 6.29
C SER A 183 7.87 -10.40 6.41
N GLN A 184 8.22 -11.22 5.42
CA GLN A 184 9.54 -11.80 5.27
C GLN A 184 9.86 -11.92 3.79
N GLY A 185 11.08 -11.51 3.42
CA GLY A 185 11.71 -11.83 2.16
C GLY A 185 12.98 -12.61 2.43
N PHE A 186 13.32 -13.55 1.56
CA PHE A 186 14.45 -14.46 1.70
C PHE A 186 14.30 -15.49 2.85
N ASP A 187 15.13 -16.55 2.79
CA ASP A 187 15.25 -17.68 3.74
C ASP A 187 13.94 -18.23 4.37
N ILE A 188 12.83 -18.21 3.61
CA ILE A 188 11.54 -18.75 4.07
C ILE A 188 11.59 -20.28 4.04
N LYS A 189 11.36 -20.90 5.19
CA LYS A 189 11.42 -22.37 5.34
C LYS A 189 10.02 -22.93 5.50
N ASN A 190 9.74 -24.02 4.79
CA ASN A 190 8.45 -24.73 4.84
C ASN A 190 7.23 -23.84 4.55
N ASN A 191 7.40 -22.76 3.78
CA ASN A 191 6.34 -21.77 3.50
C ASN A 191 5.70 -21.19 4.77
N GLN A 192 6.53 -20.96 5.80
CA GLN A 192 6.13 -20.35 7.06
C GLN A 192 7.06 -19.20 7.40
N PHE A 193 6.51 -18.17 8.04
CA PHE A 193 7.33 -17.12 8.64
C PHE A 193 8.31 -17.70 9.65
N GLY A 194 9.53 -17.18 9.65
CA GLY A 194 10.55 -17.46 10.66
C GLY A 194 10.21 -16.84 12.03
N PRO A 195 11.19 -16.79 12.95
CA PRO A 195 11.05 -16.02 14.18
C PRO A 195 10.64 -14.59 13.89
N LYS A 196 9.86 -13.97 14.78
CA LYS A 196 9.37 -12.61 14.58
C LYS A 196 10.26 -11.59 15.28
N GLU A 197 10.65 -10.55 14.56
CA GLU A 197 11.17 -9.30 15.11
C GLU A 197 10.03 -8.29 15.16
N THR A 198 9.71 -7.80 16.36
CA THR A 198 8.58 -6.88 16.54
C THR A 198 9.06 -5.43 16.50
N CYS A 199 8.37 -4.58 15.73
CA CYS A 199 8.68 -3.16 15.69
C CYS A 199 8.65 -2.52 17.09
N SER A 200 9.57 -1.60 17.35
CA SER A 200 9.58 -0.78 18.57
C SER A 200 8.69 0.44 18.34
N ASN A 201 7.75 0.69 19.26
CA ASN A 201 6.89 1.87 19.23
C ASN A 201 7.65 3.17 19.48
#